data_AF-A0A0K0FNR0-F1
#
_entry.id   AF-A0A0K0FNR0-F1
#
_cell.length_a   1.000
_cell.length_b   1.000
_cell.length_c   1.000
_cell.angle_alpha   90.00
_cell.angle_beta   90.00
_cell.angle_gamma   90.00
#
_symmetry.space_group_name_H-M   'P 1'
#
loop_
_entity.id
_entity.type
_entity.pdbx_description
1 polymer ?
#
loop_
_entity_poly.entity_id
_entity_poly.type
_entity_poly.pdbx_seq_one_letter_code
_entity_poly.pdbx_strand_id
1 'polypeptide(L)'
;MNYILLLSILVSFATTGHCQDYSIREKRAILKRKYFNFTSPIKYFFDFTTKCNIIEKAFTHLEHYTCLKFERSTKKFSHPGIFFVRSKENSIEDNLKKQKPTIIYVDKRCTNSVGCVKHWIGRALGLIPHVQRWDRNKYVKVHHREIEEKYKKLYKKIWGFNVRILNTAFDFGSIMNYAPDDHCENDEPSYTSKWNKLYNNMLGQRYEYSHNDIKLLNDFYCGHVCKNSKPKGCINGAYPDPKDCSTCRCPKGYVGRLCGIVAPSNEGCGRAKLRATSQWKTLSINATGVCNYLIMSAPRRKVEVKVVDGFLPKHFPCATSLGLEIKNRYDKGTSGLCMCGKVKNVHMKPVFSQVLVQFNGEKQHYANIQYRAVNAEAGREFDYKN
;
A
#
# COMPACT_ATOMS: atom_id res chain seq x y z
N MET A 1 53.11 -37.41 45.90
CA MET A 1 53.40 -36.37 46.90
C MET A 1 53.77 -35.10 46.17
N ASN A 2 52.82 -34.17 46.03
CA ASN A 2 53.01 -32.71 46.02
C ASN A 2 51.69 -32.04 45.62
N TYR A 3 51.01 -31.50 46.63
CA TYR A 3 49.91 -30.56 46.52
C TYR A 3 50.48 -29.16 46.27
N ILE A 4 49.96 -28.43 45.29
CA ILE A 4 49.86 -26.96 45.36
C ILE A 4 48.49 -26.56 44.82
N LEU A 5 47.67 -26.03 45.72
CA LEU A 5 46.45 -25.27 45.45
C LEU A 5 46.80 -23.95 44.76
N LEU A 6 46.02 -23.56 43.74
CA LEU A 6 45.81 -22.16 43.41
C LEU A 6 44.35 -21.94 42.97
N LEU A 7 43.69 -21.05 43.71
CA LEU A 7 42.30 -20.62 43.59
C LEU A 7 42.09 -19.65 42.43
N SER A 8 40.87 -19.70 41.87
CA SER A 8 40.11 -18.60 41.23
C SER A 8 40.65 -18.10 39.87
N ILE A 9 39.87 -17.82 38.83
CA ILE A 9 38.62 -17.05 38.71
C ILE A 9 37.88 -17.55 37.46
N LEU A 10 36.60 -17.89 37.64
CA LEU A 10 35.64 -18.08 36.54
C LEU A 10 35.38 -16.73 35.86
N VAL A 11 36.05 -16.45 34.74
CA VAL A 11 35.64 -15.37 33.84
C VAL A 11 34.59 -15.94 32.90
N SER A 12 33.33 -15.85 33.33
CA SER A 12 32.19 -15.91 32.44
C SER A 12 32.31 -14.77 31.42
N PHE A 13 32.70 -15.09 30.19
CA PHE A 13 32.52 -14.20 29.06
C PHE A 13 31.01 -14.07 28.81
N ALA A 14 30.39 -13.11 29.50
CA ALA A 14 29.15 -12.52 29.07
C ALA A 14 29.43 -11.88 27.71
N THR A 15 29.14 -12.60 26.63
CA THR A 15 29.01 -11.99 25.31
C THR A 15 27.89 -10.96 25.44
N THR A 16 28.27 -9.69 25.59
CA THR A 16 27.38 -8.55 25.38
C THR A 16 27.03 -8.55 23.90
N GLY A 17 26.11 -9.42 23.53
CA GLY A 17 25.36 -9.32 22.29
C GLY A 17 24.60 -8.02 22.37
N HIS A 18 25.17 -6.97 21.80
CA HIS A 18 24.43 -5.77 21.44
C HIS A 18 23.33 -6.20 20.46
N CYS A 19 22.17 -6.51 21.03
CA CYS A 19 20.93 -6.69 20.32
C CYS A 19 20.59 -5.30 19.75
N GLN A 20 20.99 -5.07 18.49
CA GLN A 20 20.56 -3.88 17.77
C GLN A 20 19.04 -3.85 17.78
N ASP A 21 18.54 -2.80 18.42
CA ASP A 21 17.15 -2.50 18.66
C ASP A 21 16.38 -2.46 17.34
N TYR A 22 15.72 -3.57 17.01
CA TYR A 22 14.78 -3.70 15.91
C TYR A 22 13.37 -3.31 16.39
N SER A 23 13.24 -2.27 17.22
CA SER A 23 11.95 -1.80 17.71
C SER A 23 11.49 -0.51 17.00
N ILE A 24 10.83 -0.67 15.85
CA ILE A 24 9.65 0.15 15.50
C ILE A 24 8.63 -0.76 14.83
N ARG A 25 7.99 -1.61 15.63
CA ARG A 25 6.87 -2.45 15.19
C ARG A 25 5.57 -1.83 15.67
N GLU A 26 5.14 -0.77 15.00
CA GLU A 26 3.73 -0.41 15.00
C GLU A 26 3.30 -0.23 13.54
N LYS A 27 2.34 -1.03 13.08
CA LYS A 27 1.76 -0.98 11.73
C LYS A 27 0.25 -1.21 11.87
N ARG A 28 -0.59 -0.25 11.49
CA ARG A 28 -2.05 -0.28 11.74
C ARG A 28 -2.81 0.47 10.62
N ALA A 29 -3.81 -0.16 9.99
CA ALA A 29 -4.55 0.45 8.86
C ALA A 29 -6.01 -0.05 8.67
N ILE A 30 -6.56 -0.87 9.58
CA ILE A 30 -7.96 -1.35 9.54
C ILE A 30 -8.62 -1.25 10.91
N LEU A 31 -9.84 -0.72 10.98
CA LEU A 31 -10.60 -0.56 12.22
C LEU A 31 -10.77 -1.91 12.94
N LYS A 32 -10.36 -1.98 14.20
CA LYS A 32 -10.64 -3.11 15.08
C LYS A 32 -12.03 -2.91 15.65
N ARG A 33 -13.04 -3.51 15.04
CA ARG A 33 -14.36 -3.63 15.66
C ARG A 33 -14.30 -4.81 16.63
N LYS A 34 -14.39 -4.54 17.95
CA LYS A 34 -14.19 -5.53 19.03
C LYS A 34 -15.26 -6.64 19.06
N TYR A 35 -16.46 -6.37 18.54
CA TYR A 35 -17.62 -7.27 18.68
C TYR A 35 -18.39 -7.55 17.38
N PHE A 36 -18.31 -6.66 16.37
CA PHE A 36 -19.17 -6.75 15.18
C PHE A 36 -18.38 -6.47 13.91
N ASN A 37 -18.05 -7.53 13.18
CA ASN A 37 -17.56 -7.47 11.81
C ASN A 37 -18.64 -8.02 10.87
N PHE A 38 -18.54 -7.69 9.59
CA PHE A 38 -19.36 -8.36 8.60
C PHE A 38 -19.07 -9.87 8.57
N THR A 39 -20.13 -10.67 8.48
CA THR A 39 -20.05 -12.10 8.20
C THR A 39 -20.34 -12.30 6.72
N SER A 40 -19.58 -13.17 6.06
CA SER A 40 -19.76 -13.50 4.65
C SER A 40 -20.81 -14.61 4.51
N PRO A 41 -21.77 -14.53 3.56
CA PRO A 41 -21.95 -13.46 2.57
C PRO A 41 -22.51 -12.16 3.17
N ILE A 42 -22.00 -11.03 2.70
CA ILE A 42 -22.42 -9.68 3.11
C ILE A 42 -23.60 -9.26 2.24
N LYS A 43 -24.79 -9.16 2.85
CA LYS A 43 -25.97 -8.65 2.13
C LYS A 43 -25.85 -7.15 1.84
N TYR A 44 -26.31 -6.74 0.67
CA TYR A 44 -26.39 -5.33 0.31
C TYR A 44 -27.70 -4.95 -0.40
N PHE A 45 -28.09 -3.68 -0.31
CA PHE A 45 -29.32 -3.13 -0.91
C PHE A 45 -29.08 -1.73 -1.48
N PHE A 46 -29.82 -1.38 -2.55
CA PHE A 46 -29.79 -0.05 -3.17
C PHE A 46 -31.11 0.68 -2.91
N ASP A 47 -31.06 1.85 -2.29
CA ASP A 47 -32.23 2.70 -2.05
C ASP A 47 -32.45 3.68 -3.22
N PHE A 48 -32.24 3.19 -4.45
CA PHE A 48 -32.49 3.92 -5.68
C PHE A 48 -32.70 2.95 -6.85
N THR A 49 -33.53 3.38 -7.81
CA THR A 49 -34.05 2.54 -8.91
C THR A 49 -33.08 2.35 -10.08
N THR A 50 -32.01 3.14 -10.14
CA THR A 50 -31.02 3.04 -11.22
C THR A 50 -30.24 1.73 -11.11
N LYS A 51 -30.27 0.90 -12.17
CA LYS A 51 -29.37 -0.26 -12.28
C LYS A 51 -27.93 0.24 -12.26
N CYS A 52 -27.25 0.10 -11.13
CA CYS A 52 -25.89 0.58 -10.93
C CYS A 52 -24.91 -0.58 -11.01
N ASN A 53 -24.61 -1.00 -12.24
CA ASN A 53 -23.66 -2.07 -12.57
C ASN A 53 -22.26 -1.81 -11.97
N ILE A 54 -21.98 -0.56 -11.60
CA ILE A 54 -20.73 -0.08 -11.01
C ILE A 54 -20.51 -0.62 -9.59
N ILE A 55 -21.56 -0.71 -8.77
CA ILE A 55 -21.45 -1.28 -7.42
C ILE A 55 -21.19 -2.79 -7.50
N GLU A 56 -21.90 -3.47 -8.39
CA GLU A 56 -21.70 -4.90 -8.65
C GLU A 56 -20.28 -5.17 -9.14
N LYS A 57 -19.76 -4.37 -10.09
CA LYS A 57 -18.34 -4.43 -10.52
C LYS A 57 -17.35 -4.24 -9.36
N ALA A 58 -17.64 -3.33 -8.43
CA ALA A 58 -16.79 -3.12 -7.25
C ALA A 58 -16.78 -4.34 -6.31
N PHE A 59 -17.94 -4.98 -6.10
CA PHE A 59 -18.04 -6.22 -5.34
C PHE A 59 -17.36 -7.39 -6.06
N THR A 60 -17.60 -7.60 -7.36
CA THR A 60 -16.94 -8.65 -8.15
C THR A 60 -15.42 -8.57 -8.03
N HIS A 61 -14.86 -7.36 -8.05
CA HIS A 61 -13.43 -7.17 -7.80
C HIS A 61 -13.02 -7.69 -6.40
N LEU A 62 -13.71 -7.28 -5.33
CA LEU A 62 -13.41 -7.79 -3.99
C LEU A 62 -13.61 -9.31 -3.87
N GLU A 63 -14.63 -9.88 -4.49
CA GLU A 63 -14.86 -11.32 -4.51
C GLU A 63 -13.77 -12.09 -5.26
N HIS A 64 -13.11 -11.47 -6.23
CA HIS A 64 -11.98 -12.07 -6.94
C HIS A 64 -10.71 -12.09 -6.08
N TYR A 65 -10.49 -11.04 -5.28
CA TYR A 65 -9.24 -10.85 -4.53
C TYR A 65 -9.31 -11.25 -3.04
N THR A 66 -10.51 -11.54 -2.53
CA THR A 66 -10.73 -11.86 -1.11
C THR A 66 -11.66 -13.06 -0.93
N CYS A 67 -11.75 -13.59 0.28
CA CYS A 67 -12.74 -14.63 0.61
C CYS A 67 -14.18 -14.12 0.73
N LEU A 68 -14.38 -12.79 0.76
CA LEU A 68 -15.71 -12.20 0.95
C LEU A 68 -16.63 -12.54 -0.22
N LYS A 69 -17.90 -12.72 0.10
CA LYS A 69 -19.01 -12.87 -0.84
C LYS A 69 -20.04 -11.80 -0.58
N PHE A 70 -20.71 -11.32 -1.62
CA PHE A 70 -21.71 -10.26 -1.53
C PHE A 70 -23.01 -10.72 -2.18
N GLU A 71 -24.12 -10.48 -1.50
CA GLU A 71 -25.45 -10.92 -1.95
C GLU A 71 -26.40 -9.73 -2.04
N ARG A 72 -26.96 -9.50 -3.23
CA ARG A 72 -27.93 -8.43 -3.43
C ARG A 72 -29.28 -8.82 -2.83
N SER A 73 -29.80 -7.98 -1.96
CA SER A 73 -31.18 -8.06 -1.51
C SER A 73 -32.09 -7.20 -2.39
N THR A 74 -33.29 -7.70 -2.67
CA THR A 74 -34.37 -6.94 -3.35
C THR A 74 -35.23 -6.15 -2.37
N LYS A 75 -35.16 -6.46 -1.07
CA LYS A 75 -35.91 -5.79 0.01
C LYS A 75 -34.95 -5.21 1.06
N LYS A 76 -35.36 -4.13 1.72
CA LYS A 76 -34.64 -3.61 2.89
C LYS A 76 -34.63 -4.67 4.01
N PHE A 77 -33.56 -4.70 4.79
CA PHE A 77 -33.36 -5.59 5.93
C PHE A 77 -32.83 -4.80 7.14
N SER A 78 -32.96 -5.36 8.35
CA SER A 78 -32.61 -4.68 9.60
C SER A 78 -31.31 -5.14 10.25
N HIS A 79 -30.75 -6.27 9.81
CA HIS A 79 -29.51 -6.85 10.35
C HIS A 79 -28.26 -6.26 9.67
N PRO A 80 -27.03 -6.57 10.15
CA PRO A 80 -25.80 -6.11 9.52
C PRO A 80 -25.72 -6.43 8.02
N GLY A 81 -25.34 -5.41 7.23
CA GLY A 81 -25.15 -5.45 5.78
C GLY A 81 -24.82 -4.04 5.28
N ILE A 82 -24.87 -3.82 3.96
CA ILE A 82 -24.51 -2.53 3.35
C ILE A 82 -25.69 -1.95 2.57
N PHE A 83 -26.09 -0.72 2.90
CA PHE A 83 -27.06 0.05 2.12
C PHE A 83 -26.35 1.13 1.32
N PHE A 84 -26.72 1.28 0.05
CA PHE A 84 -26.34 2.43 -0.76
C PHE A 84 -27.52 3.38 -0.87
N VAL A 85 -27.32 4.64 -0.48
CA VAL A 85 -28.35 5.68 -0.44
C VAL A 85 -27.86 6.91 -1.20
N ARG A 86 -28.75 7.56 -1.96
CA ARG A 86 -28.40 8.80 -2.67
C ARG A 86 -28.28 9.97 -1.71
N SER A 87 -27.27 10.80 -1.94
CA SER A 87 -27.01 12.01 -1.15
C SER A 87 -26.38 13.10 -2.04
N LYS A 88 -26.36 14.34 -1.53
CA LYS A 88 -25.60 15.44 -2.14
C LYS A 88 -24.09 15.26 -1.98
N GLU A 89 -23.67 14.65 -0.86
CA GLU A 89 -22.27 14.40 -0.53
C GLU A 89 -22.04 12.92 -0.20
N ASN A 90 -20.84 12.44 -0.53
CA ASN A 90 -20.44 11.09 -0.20
C ASN A 90 -20.05 10.99 1.28
N SER A 91 -20.60 10.01 1.98
CA SER A 91 -20.26 9.76 3.39
C SER A 91 -20.58 8.32 3.78
N ILE A 92 -20.22 7.96 5.01
CA ILE A 92 -20.50 6.64 5.54
C ILE A 92 -20.97 6.71 6.99
N GLU A 93 -22.02 5.97 7.29
CA GLU A 93 -22.50 5.73 8.65
C GLU A 93 -22.26 4.25 9.02
N ASP A 94 -21.24 4.00 9.84
CA ASP A 94 -20.93 2.68 10.38
C ASP A 94 -21.88 2.33 11.53
N ASN A 95 -22.85 1.47 11.22
CA ASN A 95 -23.91 1.04 12.14
C ASN A 95 -23.73 -0.40 12.64
N LEU A 96 -22.58 -1.04 12.40
CA LEU A 96 -22.36 -2.43 12.80
C LEU A 96 -22.47 -2.65 14.32
N LYS A 97 -21.99 -1.69 15.12
CA LYS A 97 -22.13 -1.77 16.59
C LYS A 97 -23.58 -1.77 17.06
N LYS A 98 -24.49 -1.21 16.27
CA LYS A 98 -25.94 -1.18 16.54
C LYS A 98 -26.66 -2.39 15.92
N GLN A 99 -25.92 -3.35 15.36
CA GLN A 99 -26.44 -4.50 14.60
C GLN A 99 -27.37 -4.12 13.45
N LYS A 100 -27.14 -2.94 12.84
CA LYS A 100 -27.93 -2.40 11.73
C LYS A 100 -27.10 -2.30 10.44
N PRO A 101 -27.73 -2.12 9.27
CA PRO A 101 -27.00 -1.89 8.02
C PRO A 101 -26.08 -0.67 8.10
N THR A 102 -24.84 -0.82 7.64
CA THR A 102 -23.94 0.30 7.37
C THR A 102 -24.45 1.05 6.14
N ILE A 103 -24.58 2.37 6.24
CA ILE A 103 -25.11 3.18 5.15
C ILE A 103 -23.96 3.88 4.45
N ILE A 104 -23.86 3.67 3.14
CA ILE A 104 -22.95 4.39 2.26
C ILE A 104 -23.79 5.39 1.46
N TYR A 105 -23.57 6.66 1.75
CA TYR A 105 -24.17 7.75 1.01
C TYR A 105 -23.32 8.06 -0.22
N VAL A 106 -23.94 8.06 -1.40
CA VAL A 106 -23.26 8.26 -2.69
C VAL A 106 -23.92 9.37 -3.51
N ASP A 107 -23.10 10.31 -3.96
CA ASP A 107 -23.49 11.36 -4.90
C ASP A 107 -23.58 10.84 -6.35
N LYS A 108 -24.06 11.69 -7.25
CA LYS A 108 -24.23 11.35 -8.68
C LYS A 108 -22.91 11.00 -9.37
N ARG A 109 -21.80 11.68 -9.02
CA ARG A 109 -20.48 11.45 -9.62
C ARG A 109 -19.91 10.11 -9.19
N CYS A 110 -20.00 9.79 -7.90
CA CYS A 110 -19.48 8.56 -7.32
C CYS A 110 -20.12 7.32 -7.93
N THR A 111 -21.43 7.36 -8.19
CA THR A 111 -22.13 6.23 -8.84
C THR A 111 -21.80 6.03 -10.30
N ASN A 112 -21.03 6.93 -10.91
CA ASN A 112 -20.46 6.77 -12.25
C ASN A 112 -18.98 6.37 -12.19
N SER A 113 -18.42 6.15 -11.00
CA SER A 113 -17.01 5.80 -10.78
C SER A 113 -16.87 4.54 -9.93
N VAL A 114 -16.42 3.45 -10.55
CA VAL A 114 -16.15 2.18 -9.84
C VAL A 114 -15.13 2.41 -8.72
N GLY A 115 -14.11 3.23 -8.94
CA GLY A 115 -13.11 3.54 -7.92
C GLY A 115 -13.65 4.34 -6.74
N CYS A 116 -14.57 5.28 -6.98
CA CYS A 116 -15.23 5.98 -5.88
C CYS A 116 -16.05 5.01 -5.02
N VAL A 117 -16.83 4.14 -5.66
CA VAL A 117 -17.60 3.11 -4.94
C VAL A 117 -16.67 2.14 -4.19
N LYS A 118 -15.56 1.71 -4.80
CA LYS A 118 -14.53 0.91 -4.12
C LYS A 118 -13.99 1.63 -2.88
N HIS A 119 -13.68 2.92 -2.94
CA HIS A 119 -13.25 3.68 -1.77
C HIS A 119 -14.23 3.53 -0.60
N TRP A 120 -15.52 3.75 -0.85
CA TRP A 120 -16.54 3.70 0.20
C TRP A 120 -16.87 2.29 0.69
N ILE A 121 -16.82 1.28 -0.18
CA ILE A 121 -16.91 -0.12 0.25
C ILE A 121 -15.71 -0.48 1.14
N GLY A 122 -14.49 -0.08 0.77
CA GLY A 122 -13.30 -0.27 1.60
C GLY A 122 -13.45 0.36 2.99
N ARG A 123 -13.99 1.58 3.05
CA ARG A 123 -14.37 2.26 4.30
C ARG A 123 -15.38 1.45 5.11
N ALA A 124 -16.42 0.92 4.48
CA ALA A 124 -17.43 0.09 5.16
C ALA A 124 -16.82 -1.19 5.74
N LEU A 125 -15.93 -1.83 4.98
CA LEU A 125 -15.19 -3.02 5.41
C LEU A 125 -14.14 -2.73 6.50
N GLY A 126 -13.89 -1.45 6.80
CA GLY A 126 -13.08 -0.99 7.93
C GLY A 126 -11.72 -0.43 7.56
N LEU A 127 -11.37 -0.35 6.28
CA LEU A 127 -10.15 0.35 5.86
C LEU A 127 -10.26 1.82 6.24
N ILE A 128 -9.18 2.38 6.76
CA ILE A 128 -9.13 3.80 7.14
C ILE A 128 -8.37 4.60 6.09
N PRO A 129 -8.75 5.87 5.85
CA PRO A 129 -7.89 6.82 5.17
C PRO A 129 -6.49 6.80 5.77
N HIS A 130 -5.48 6.80 4.92
CA HIS A 130 -4.09 6.77 5.36
C HIS A 130 -3.72 8.01 6.19
N VAL A 131 -4.35 9.15 5.92
CA VAL A 131 -4.27 10.36 6.75
C VAL A 131 -4.86 10.19 8.15
N GLN A 132 -5.57 9.10 8.47
CA GLN A 132 -6.05 8.82 9.82
C GLN A 132 -5.15 7.83 10.57
N ARG A 133 -4.11 7.28 9.92
CA ARG A 133 -3.16 6.39 10.60
C ARG A 133 -2.40 7.13 11.70
N TRP A 134 -2.10 6.40 12.78
CA TRP A 134 -1.38 6.94 13.93
C TRP A 134 0.08 7.33 13.58
N ASP A 135 0.71 6.62 12.63
CA ASP A 135 2.07 6.82 12.13
C ASP A 135 2.19 7.85 11.00
N ARG A 136 1.06 8.41 10.52
CA ARG A 136 1.04 9.25 9.30
C ARG A 136 2.05 10.40 9.32
N ASN A 137 2.34 10.95 10.50
CA ASN A 137 3.19 12.14 10.64
C ASN A 137 4.65 11.88 10.21
N LYS A 138 5.05 10.62 10.03
CA LYS A 138 6.34 10.22 9.44
C LYS A 138 6.36 10.32 7.90
N TYR A 139 5.19 10.36 7.27
CA TYR A 139 5.00 10.25 5.83
C TYR A 139 4.37 11.50 5.22
N VAL A 140 3.43 12.13 5.93
CA VAL A 140 2.70 13.31 5.48
C VAL A 140 2.68 14.43 6.53
N LYS A 141 2.57 15.67 6.07
CA LYS A 141 2.26 16.85 6.87
C LYS A 141 0.81 17.23 6.59
N VAL A 142 -0.02 17.27 7.62
CA VAL A 142 -1.41 17.74 7.53
C VAL A 142 -1.42 19.23 7.86
N HIS A 143 -2.02 20.03 6.98
CA HIS A 143 -2.07 21.49 7.10
C HIS A 143 -3.41 21.89 7.69
N HIS A 144 -3.55 21.78 9.02
CA HIS A 144 -4.82 21.96 9.72
C HIS A 144 -5.51 23.32 9.51
N ARG A 145 -4.76 24.34 9.11
CA ARG A 145 -5.30 25.68 8.78
C ARG A 145 -6.00 25.71 7.42
N GLU A 146 -5.57 24.86 6.50
CA GLU A 146 -6.09 24.79 5.13
C GLU A 146 -7.27 23.83 4.99
N ILE A 147 -7.74 23.22 6.08
CA ILE A 147 -8.84 22.25 6.09
C ILE A 147 -10.10 22.94 6.60
N GLU A 148 -11.20 22.83 5.86
CA GLU A 148 -12.49 23.36 6.29
C GLU A 148 -12.90 22.81 7.65
N GLU A 149 -13.43 23.67 8.51
CA GLU A 149 -13.73 23.34 9.92
C GLU A 149 -14.60 22.08 10.05
N LYS A 150 -15.62 21.93 9.19
CA LYS A 150 -16.51 20.76 9.16
C LYS A 150 -15.78 19.44 8.87
N TYR A 151 -14.64 19.48 8.19
CA TYR A 151 -13.88 18.29 7.78
C TYR A 151 -12.66 18.00 8.63
N LYS A 152 -12.25 18.87 9.56
CA LYS A 152 -11.09 18.63 10.44
C LYS A 152 -11.14 17.31 11.20
N LYS A 153 -12.34 16.82 11.54
CA LYS A 153 -12.54 15.51 12.18
C LYS A 153 -12.10 14.34 11.29
N LEU A 154 -12.21 14.44 9.96
CA LEU A 154 -11.78 13.42 9.01
C LEU A 154 -10.26 13.26 8.94
N TYR A 155 -9.51 14.26 9.43
CA TYR A 155 -8.05 14.23 9.52
C TYR A 155 -7.54 13.97 10.94
N LYS A 156 -8.38 13.54 11.88
CA LYS A 156 -7.91 13.11 13.21
C LYS A 156 -7.29 11.70 13.14
N LYS A 157 -6.18 11.50 13.84
CA LYS A 157 -5.55 10.18 13.95
C LYS A 157 -6.45 9.24 14.74
N ILE A 158 -6.55 7.99 14.32
CA ILE A 158 -7.24 6.94 15.06
C ILE A 158 -6.23 6.20 15.93
N TRP A 159 -6.48 6.17 17.25
CA TRP A 159 -5.58 5.57 18.23
C TRP A 159 -5.63 4.04 18.26
N GLY A 160 -4.50 3.44 18.61
CA GLY A 160 -4.15 2.05 18.34
C GLY A 160 -5.05 0.96 18.91
N PHE A 161 -5.74 1.19 20.04
CA PHE A 161 -6.69 0.21 20.58
C PHE A 161 -7.92 0.00 19.68
N ASN A 162 -8.23 0.96 18.80
CA ASN A 162 -9.34 0.91 17.86
C ASN A 162 -8.94 0.40 16.46
N VAL A 163 -7.69 -0.02 16.23
CA VAL A 163 -7.17 -0.42 14.91
C VAL A 163 -6.35 -1.71 15.04
N ARG A 164 -6.55 -2.69 14.15
CA ARG A 164 -5.80 -3.96 14.21
C ARG A 164 -4.39 -3.73 13.67
N ILE A 165 -3.40 -4.29 14.38
CA ILE A 165 -2.00 -4.25 13.98
C ILE A 165 -1.81 -5.20 12.80
N LEU A 166 -1.57 -4.67 11.61
CA LEU A 166 -1.28 -5.43 10.40
C LEU A 166 -0.07 -4.83 9.72
N ASN A 167 0.84 -5.68 9.25
CA ASN A 167 2.19 -5.31 8.85
C ASN A 167 2.28 -4.63 7.46
N THR A 168 1.51 -3.56 7.20
CA THR A 168 1.61 -2.78 5.97
C THR A 168 2.27 -1.42 6.21
N ALA A 169 3.15 -1.03 5.29
CA ALA A 169 3.73 0.31 5.29
C ALA A 169 2.69 1.36 4.86
N PHE A 170 2.94 2.65 5.14
CA PHE A 170 2.10 3.73 4.59
C PHE A 170 2.16 3.72 3.07
N ASP A 171 1.01 3.64 2.40
CA ASP A 171 0.90 3.48 0.96
C ASP A 171 0.27 4.71 0.31
N PHE A 172 1.08 5.53 -0.38
CA PHE A 172 0.59 6.71 -1.12
C PHE A 172 -0.32 6.35 -2.31
N GLY A 173 -0.21 5.12 -2.83
CA GLY A 173 -1.05 4.60 -3.91
C GLY A 173 -2.32 3.90 -3.43
N SER A 174 -2.58 3.85 -2.11
CA SER A 174 -3.83 3.28 -1.58
C SER A 174 -5.04 4.08 -2.06
N ILE A 175 -6.11 3.37 -2.43
CA ILE A 175 -7.38 4.00 -2.82
C ILE A 175 -8.06 4.70 -1.64
N MET A 176 -7.60 4.45 -0.41
CA MET A 176 -8.08 5.11 0.81
C MET A 176 -7.50 6.52 1.00
N ASN A 177 -6.47 6.93 0.26
CA ASN A 177 -5.97 8.30 0.35
C ASN A 177 -7.00 9.29 -0.19
N TYR A 178 -7.20 10.38 0.54
CA TYR A 178 -7.88 11.56 0.02
C TYR A 178 -7.04 12.22 -1.08
N ALA A 179 -7.67 12.95 -1.99
CA ALA A 179 -6.90 13.85 -2.85
C ALA A 179 -6.28 14.98 -1.98
N PRO A 180 -5.13 15.55 -2.35
CA PRO A 180 -4.52 16.62 -1.56
C PRO A 180 -5.44 17.83 -1.35
N ASP A 181 -6.27 18.14 -2.34
CA ASP A 181 -7.26 19.22 -2.41
C ASP A 181 -8.63 18.85 -1.81
N ASP A 182 -8.84 17.59 -1.38
CA ASP A 182 -10.07 17.23 -0.69
C ASP A 182 -10.19 18.02 0.63
N HIS A 183 -11.35 18.64 0.84
CA HIS A 183 -11.72 19.35 2.07
C HIS A 183 -10.90 20.61 2.38
N CYS A 184 -10.30 21.24 1.36
CA CYS A 184 -9.51 22.45 1.53
C CYS A 184 -10.36 23.73 1.61
N GLU A 185 -9.87 24.75 2.33
CA GLU A 185 -10.55 26.04 2.49
C GLU A 185 -10.29 27.00 1.30
N ASN A 186 -9.05 27.06 0.79
CA ASN A 186 -8.61 28.09 -0.18
C ASN A 186 -7.77 27.50 -1.33
N ASP A 187 -8.15 26.34 -1.88
CA ASP A 187 -7.41 25.59 -2.92
C ASP A 187 -5.99 25.13 -2.52
N GLU A 188 -5.54 25.43 -1.30
CA GLU A 188 -4.31 24.92 -0.72
C GLU A 188 -4.47 23.47 -0.26
N PRO A 189 -3.46 22.59 -0.48
CA PRO A 189 -3.60 21.19 -0.15
C PRO A 189 -3.78 20.97 1.36
N SER A 190 -4.80 20.20 1.73
CA SER A 190 -5.07 19.75 3.11
C SER A 190 -3.89 18.99 3.73
N TYR A 191 -3.08 18.31 2.91
CA TYR A 191 -1.90 17.60 3.35
C TYR A 191 -0.92 17.31 2.20
N THR A 192 0.37 17.15 2.55
CA THR A 192 1.43 16.86 1.57
C THR A 192 2.43 15.81 2.06
N SER A 193 3.10 15.12 1.15
CA SER A 193 4.17 14.16 1.44
C SER A 193 5.40 14.86 2.03
N LYS A 194 5.98 14.25 3.06
CA LYS A 194 7.27 14.64 3.65
C LYS A 194 8.47 14.00 2.94
N TRP A 195 8.24 13.02 2.07
CA TRP A 195 9.32 12.20 1.50
C TRP A 195 9.82 12.75 0.16
N ASN A 196 8.96 12.72 -0.84
CA ASN A 196 9.20 13.27 -2.16
C ASN A 196 7.89 13.90 -2.63
N LYS A 197 7.93 15.15 -3.12
CA LYS A 197 6.74 15.88 -3.55
C LYS A 197 5.98 15.14 -4.66
N LEU A 198 6.65 14.32 -5.46
CA LEU A 198 6.00 13.50 -6.51
C LEU A 198 5.03 12.47 -5.94
N TYR A 199 5.15 12.07 -4.67
CA TYR A 199 4.11 11.25 -4.03
C TYR A 199 2.76 11.98 -3.92
N ASN A 200 2.73 13.31 -3.91
CA ASN A 200 1.48 14.06 -3.93
C ASN A 200 0.68 13.79 -5.21
N ASN A 201 1.36 13.54 -6.33
CA ASN A 201 0.73 13.25 -7.61
C ASN A 201 0.06 11.87 -7.64
N MET A 202 0.25 11.03 -6.61
CA MET A 202 -0.37 9.71 -6.48
C MET A 202 -1.60 9.72 -5.57
N LEU A 203 -1.67 10.70 -4.66
CA LEU A 203 -2.74 10.79 -3.68
C LEU A 203 -4.09 11.01 -4.37
N GLY A 204 -5.16 10.49 -3.78
CA GLY A 204 -6.51 10.61 -4.32
C GLY A 204 -6.83 9.70 -5.50
N GLN A 205 -5.92 8.80 -5.91
CA GLN A 205 -6.21 7.87 -7.00
C GLN A 205 -7.49 7.05 -6.75
N ARG A 206 -8.28 6.84 -7.80
CA ARG A 206 -9.53 6.05 -7.81
C ARG A 206 -9.55 5.04 -8.96
N TYR A 207 -8.40 4.43 -9.27
CA TYR A 207 -8.30 3.35 -10.24
C TYR A 207 -8.62 2.02 -9.59
N GLU A 208 -7.78 1.60 -8.63
CA GLU A 208 -7.84 0.27 -8.03
C GLU A 208 -7.39 0.24 -6.58
N TYR A 209 -7.81 -0.80 -5.85
CA TYR A 209 -7.22 -1.11 -4.54
C TYR A 209 -5.74 -1.42 -4.70
N SER A 210 -4.91 -0.91 -3.78
CA SER A 210 -3.52 -1.34 -3.75
C SER A 210 -3.39 -2.78 -3.25
N HIS A 211 -2.25 -3.41 -3.50
CA HIS A 211 -1.95 -4.75 -2.97
C HIS A 211 -2.10 -4.79 -1.44
N ASN A 212 -1.65 -3.73 -0.77
CA ASN A 212 -1.77 -3.63 0.68
C ASN A 212 -3.20 -3.33 1.16
N ASP A 213 -4.04 -2.65 0.38
CA ASP A 213 -5.48 -2.51 0.70
C ASP A 213 -6.17 -3.89 0.74
N ILE A 214 -5.95 -4.71 -0.28
CA ILE A 214 -6.50 -6.08 -0.35
C ILE A 214 -5.89 -6.98 0.73
N LYS A 215 -4.58 -6.89 0.96
CA LYS A 215 -3.90 -7.62 2.04
C LYS A 215 -4.55 -7.35 3.40
N LEU A 216 -4.82 -6.08 3.71
CA LEU A 216 -5.46 -5.70 4.97
C LEU A 216 -6.85 -6.32 5.12
N LEU A 217 -7.65 -6.34 4.05
CA LEU A 217 -8.96 -7.00 4.05
C LEU A 217 -8.83 -8.51 4.27
N ASN A 218 -7.88 -9.17 3.60
CA ASN A 218 -7.67 -10.61 3.72
C ASN A 218 -7.14 -11.03 5.09
N ASP A 219 -6.17 -10.29 5.63
CA ASP A 219 -5.66 -10.52 6.99
C ASP A 219 -6.77 -10.35 8.04
N PHE A 220 -7.74 -9.47 7.77
CA PHE A 220 -8.85 -9.20 8.67
C PHE A 220 -10.00 -10.21 8.57
N TYR A 221 -10.49 -10.49 7.37
CA TYR A 221 -11.68 -11.33 7.13
C TYR A 221 -11.34 -12.79 6.81
N CYS A 222 -10.21 -13.05 6.15
CA CYS A 222 -9.96 -14.31 5.44
C CYS A 222 -8.93 -15.22 6.09
N GLY A 223 -8.45 -14.86 7.29
CA GLY A 223 -7.47 -15.66 8.03
C GLY A 223 -7.89 -17.11 8.31
N HIS A 224 -9.18 -17.44 8.20
CA HIS A 224 -9.73 -18.77 8.45
C HIS A 224 -9.74 -19.72 7.24
N VAL A 225 -9.62 -19.22 6.00
CA VAL A 225 -9.88 -20.03 4.79
C VAL A 225 -8.82 -21.10 4.53
N CYS A 226 -7.54 -20.81 4.77
CA CYS A 226 -6.43 -21.72 4.47
C CYS A 226 -5.72 -22.25 5.74
N LYS A 227 -6.42 -22.45 6.86
CA LYS A 227 -5.80 -22.75 8.17
C LYS A 227 -4.72 -23.84 8.13
N ASN A 228 -4.95 -24.92 7.38
CA ASN A 228 -4.09 -26.10 7.38
C ASN A 228 -3.12 -26.17 6.19
N SER A 229 -3.29 -25.29 5.19
CA SER A 229 -2.57 -25.38 3.90
C SER A 229 -1.81 -24.11 3.55
N LYS A 230 -1.83 -23.07 4.39
CA LYS A 230 -1.16 -21.78 4.13
C LYS A 230 0.31 -21.97 3.70
N PRO A 231 0.72 -21.39 2.56
CA PRO A 231 2.13 -21.34 2.20
C PRO A 231 2.90 -20.58 3.29
N LYS A 232 3.98 -21.21 3.76
CA LYS A 232 4.93 -20.57 4.68
C LYS A 232 5.96 -19.80 3.87
N GLY A 233 6.33 -18.60 4.33
CA GLY A 233 7.43 -17.85 3.75
C GLY A 233 7.08 -17.02 2.50
N CYS A 234 5.86 -16.47 2.41
CA CYS A 234 5.58 -15.43 1.41
C CYS A 234 6.56 -14.25 1.59
N ILE A 235 7.29 -13.88 0.54
CA ILE A 235 8.29 -12.80 0.57
C ILE A 235 7.85 -11.58 -0.24
N ASN A 236 8.65 -10.51 -0.21
CA ASN A 236 8.39 -9.26 -0.92
C ASN A 236 7.04 -8.59 -0.56
N GLY A 237 6.52 -8.80 0.64
CA GLY A 237 5.23 -8.20 1.04
C GLY A 237 3.99 -8.98 0.56
N ALA A 238 4.17 -10.12 -0.11
CA ALA A 238 3.11 -11.06 -0.43
C ALA A 238 2.42 -11.63 0.84
N TYR A 239 1.28 -12.28 0.63
CA TYR A 239 0.48 -12.93 1.69
C TYR A 239 -0.18 -14.21 1.15
N PRO A 240 -0.53 -15.19 2.01
CA PRO A 240 -1.25 -16.39 1.58
C PRO A 240 -2.53 -16.05 0.82
N ASP A 241 -2.69 -16.61 -0.37
CA ASP A 241 -3.85 -16.31 -1.20
C ASP A 241 -5.10 -17.04 -0.65
N PRO A 242 -6.18 -16.32 -0.27
CA PRO A 242 -7.40 -16.97 0.21
C PRO A 242 -8.22 -17.64 -0.90
N LYS A 243 -7.85 -17.44 -2.18
CA LYS A 243 -8.47 -18.11 -3.33
C LYS A 243 -7.70 -19.34 -3.80
N ASP A 244 -6.42 -19.41 -3.44
CA ASP A 244 -5.55 -20.54 -3.77
C ASP A 244 -4.61 -20.78 -2.59
N CYS A 245 -4.99 -21.72 -1.74
CA CYS A 245 -4.22 -22.02 -0.53
C CYS A 245 -2.84 -22.66 -0.82
N SER A 246 -2.45 -22.92 -2.07
CA SER A 246 -1.14 -23.47 -2.40
C SER A 246 -0.05 -22.40 -2.61
N THR A 247 -0.46 -21.15 -2.85
CA THR A 247 0.40 -20.06 -3.32
C THR A 247 0.17 -18.75 -2.55
N CYS A 248 1.15 -17.85 -2.64
CA CYS A 248 1.04 -16.50 -2.13
C CYS A 248 0.46 -15.57 -3.22
N ARG A 249 -0.38 -14.62 -2.82
CA ARG A 249 -0.77 -13.53 -3.71
C ARG A 249 0.38 -12.54 -3.80
N CYS A 250 0.93 -12.41 -5.00
CA CYS A 250 2.12 -11.62 -5.25
C CYS A 250 1.81 -10.14 -5.50
N PRO A 251 2.62 -9.22 -4.97
CA PRO A 251 2.56 -7.83 -5.41
C PRO A 251 3.02 -7.72 -6.87
N LYS A 252 2.51 -6.69 -7.55
CA LYS A 252 2.88 -6.39 -8.94
C LYS A 252 4.40 -6.35 -9.11
N GLY A 253 4.87 -7.01 -10.18
CA GLY A 253 6.30 -7.17 -10.50
C GLY A 253 6.95 -8.42 -9.91
N TYR A 254 6.20 -9.24 -9.15
CA TYR A 254 6.66 -10.54 -8.64
C TYR A 254 5.67 -11.67 -8.98
N VAL A 255 6.20 -12.89 -9.13
CA VAL A 255 5.46 -14.12 -9.43
C VAL A 255 6.07 -15.32 -8.69
N GLY A 256 5.45 -16.49 -8.88
CA GLY A 256 5.87 -17.77 -8.29
C GLY A 256 5.22 -18.02 -6.93
N ARG A 257 5.30 -19.27 -6.47
CA ARG A 257 4.58 -19.76 -5.27
C ARG A 257 4.75 -18.87 -4.03
N LEU A 258 5.95 -18.34 -3.81
CA LEU A 258 6.28 -17.50 -2.66
C LEU A 258 6.57 -16.03 -3.03
N CYS A 259 6.36 -15.65 -4.30
CA CYS A 259 6.59 -14.29 -4.82
C CYS A 259 8.05 -13.83 -4.78
N GLY A 260 8.98 -14.77 -4.97
CA GLY A 260 10.42 -14.52 -5.01
C GLY A 260 10.99 -14.26 -6.40
N ILE A 261 10.20 -14.50 -7.45
CA ILE A 261 10.64 -14.41 -8.84
C ILE A 261 10.13 -13.09 -9.41
N VAL A 262 10.98 -12.38 -10.15
CA VAL A 262 10.58 -11.14 -10.85
C VAL A 262 9.62 -11.53 -11.97
N ALA A 263 8.51 -10.81 -12.10
CA ALA A 263 7.55 -11.04 -13.18
C ALA A 263 8.22 -10.91 -14.56
N PRO A 264 7.81 -11.71 -15.55
CA PRO A 264 8.34 -11.59 -16.90
C PRO A 264 8.12 -10.17 -17.46
N SER A 265 9.02 -9.77 -18.34
CA SER A 265 8.91 -8.51 -19.08
C SER A 265 8.47 -8.79 -20.51
N ASN A 266 7.88 -7.79 -21.16
CA ASN A 266 7.69 -7.82 -22.60
C ASN A 266 9.04 -7.86 -23.34
N GLU A 267 8.97 -8.23 -24.62
CA GLU A 267 10.13 -8.26 -25.50
C GLU A 267 10.77 -6.85 -25.62
N GLY A 268 12.09 -6.79 -25.79
CA GLY A 268 12.83 -5.53 -25.88
C GLY A 268 13.21 -4.91 -24.53
N CYS A 269 12.70 -5.40 -23.41
CA CYS A 269 13.06 -4.87 -22.08
C CYS A 269 14.49 -5.28 -21.62
N GLY A 270 15.10 -6.30 -22.21
CA GLY A 270 16.45 -6.75 -21.82
C GLY A 270 16.48 -7.52 -20.48
N ARG A 271 17.62 -7.48 -19.78
CA ARG A 271 17.87 -8.32 -18.59
C ARG A 271 17.12 -7.81 -17.35
N ALA A 272 16.28 -8.66 -16.76
CA ALA A 272 15.49 -8.32 -15.57
C ALA A 272 16.33 -8.15 -14.28
N LYS A 273 17.40 -8.93 -14.07
CA LYS A 273 18.21 -8.87 -12.84
C LYS A 273 19.47 -8.04 -13.06
N LEU A 274 19.63 -6.96 -12.29
CA LEU A 274 20.73 -6.00 -12.40
C LEU A 274 21.53 -5.92 -11.10
N ARG A 275 22.85 -5.77 -11.19
CA ARG A 275 23.75 -5.67 -10.04
C ARG A 275 24.29 -4.25 -9.87
N ALA A 276 23.97 -3.63 -8.75
CA ALA A 276 24.49 -2.33 -8.34
C ALA A 276 25.91 -2.48 -7.74
N THR A 277 26.81 -1.59 -8.16
CA THR A 277 28.20 -1.45 -7.67
C THR A 277 28.41 -0.04 -7.12
N SER A 278 29.57 0.28 -6.53
CA SER A 278 29.87 1.66 -6.10
C SER A 278 29.80 2.69 -7.23
N GLN A 279 30.14 2.28 -8.45
CA GLN A 279 30.03 3.10 -9.66
C GLN A 279 28.60 3.22 -10.16
N TRP A 280 28.27 4.39 -10.70
CA TRP A 280 27.00 4.64 -11.38
C TRP A 280 26.87 3.76 -12.64
N LYS A 281 25.71 3.14 -12.79
CA LYS A 281 25.30 2.42 -14.00
C LYS A 281 24.01 3.02 -14.54
N THR A 282 23.84 2.98 -15.84
CA THR A 282 22.64 3.47 -16.53
C THR A 282 21.78 2.30 -17.00
N LEU A 283 20.47 2.40 -16.75
CA LEU A 283 19.41 1.59 -17.32
C LEU A 283 18.57 2.51 -18.19
N SER A 284 18.65 2.32 -19.51
CA SER A 284 17.83 3.02 -20.49
C SER A 284 16.73 2.09 -20.97
N ILE A 285 15.48 2.52 -20.81
CA ILE A 285 14.29 1.75 -21.15
C ILE A 285 13.58 2.49 -22.27
N ASN A 286 13.46 1.85 -23.43
CA ASN A 286 12.67 2.32 -24.58
C ASN A 286 11.98 1.09 -25.20
N ALA A 287 10.91 0.65 -24.55
CA ALA A 287 10.20 -0.58 -24.91
C ALA A 287 8.69 -0.37 -24.76
N THR A 288 7.89 -1.09 -25.54
CA THR A 288 6.43 -1.08 -25.41
C THR A 288 5.98 -2.20 -24.48
N GLY A 289 5.01 -1.91 -23.62
CA GLY A 289 4.49 -2.86 -22.64
C GLY A 289 5.15 -2.72 -21.26
N VAL A 290 5.19 -3.83 -20.53
CA VAL A 290 5.62 -3.91 -19.14
C VAL A 290 7.04 -4.45 -19.05
N CYS A 291 7.95 -3.64 -18.51
CA CYS A 291 9.31 -4.06 -18.17
C CYS A 291 9.50 -4.12 -16.66
N ASN A 292 10.06 -5.22 -16.16
CA ASN A 292 10.33 -5.45 -14.73
C ASN A 292 11.84 -5.65 -14.52
N TYR A 293 12.46 -4.81 -13.69
CA TYR A 293 13.87 -4.89 -13.35
C TYR A 293 14.09 -4.95 -11.84
N LEU A 294 14.83 -5.93 -11.37
CA LEU A 294 15.28 -6.05 -9.99
C LEU A 294 16.76 -5.66 -9.88
N ILE A 295 17.02 -4.50 -9.30
CA ILE A 295 18.36 -4.00 -9.02
C ILE A 295 18.75 -4.44 -7.61
N MET A 296 19.87 -5.15 -7.49
CA MET A 296 20.36 -5.70 -6.22
C MET A 296 21.78 -5.23 -5.92
N SER A 297 22.03 -4.92 -4.65
CA SER A 297 23.37 -4.65 -4.13
C SER A 297 23.90 -5.81 -3.28
N ALA A 298 25.19 -5.81 -2.98
CA ALA A 298 25.80 -6.75 -2.04
C ALA A 298 25.23 -6.57 -0.61
N PRO A 299 25.35 -7.58 0.28
CA PRO A 299 24.96 -7.45 1.69
C PRO A 299 25.55 -6.18 2.34
N ARG A 300 24.81 -5.61 3.29
CA ARG A 300 25.16 -4.35 4.01
C ARG A 300 25.32 -3.11 3.12
N ARG A 301 24.89 -3.16 1.85
CA ARG A 301 24.76 -2.00 0.98
C ARG A 301 23.29 -1.71 0.67
N LYS A 302 23.01 -0.48 0.23
CA LYS A 302 21.70 -0.03 -0.23
C LYS A 302 21.80 0.42 -1.68
N VAL A 303 20.70 0.35 -2.42
CA VAL A 303 20.65 0.81 -3.81
C VAL A 303 20.13 2.24 -3.84
N GLU A 304 20.98 3.14 -4.35
CA GLU A 304 20.61 4.51 -4.69
C GLU A 304 20.14 4.55 -6.14
N VAL A 305 19.05 5.27 -6.41
CA VAL A 305 18.45 5.39 -7.74
C VAL A 305 18.17 6.85 -8.07
N LYS A 306 18.48 7.23 -9.30
CA LYS A 306 18.18 8.54 -9.87
C LYS A 306 17.51 8.36 -11.22
N VAL A 307 16.31 8.88 -11.39
CA VAL A 307 15.71 9.03 -12.73
C VAL A 307 16.29 10.30 -13.34
N VAL A 308 17.10 10.13 -14.38
CA VAL A 308 17.76 11.25 -15.06
C VAL A 308 16.70 12.04 -15.82
N ASP A 309 15.95 11.35 -16.66
CA ASP A 309 14.84 11.87 -17.44
C ASP A 309 13.93 10.73 -17.92
N GLY A 310 12.73 11.10 -18.36
CA GLY A 310 11.78 10.18 -18.95
C GLY A 310 10.57 10.89 -19.55
N PHE A 311 10.01 10.25 -20.56
CA PHE A 311 8.73 10.63 -21.15
C PHE A 311 7.79 9.44 -20.97
N LEU A 312 6.82 9.58 -20.08
CA LEU A 312 5.94 8.51 -19.62
C LEU A 312 4.48 8.81 -20.00
N PRO A 313 3.60 7.79 -20.05
CA PRO A 313 2.17 8.03 -20.25
C PRO A 313 1.64 9.08 -19.27
N LYS A 314 0.80 10.00 -19.76
CA LYS A 314 0.29 11.12 -18.95
C LYS A 314 -1.00 10.71 -18.24
N HIS A 315 -0.90 10.50 -16.93
CA HIS A 315 -2.05 10.25 -16.05
C HIS A 315 -1.97 11.11 -14.79
N PHE A 316 -3.13 11.55 -14.30
CA PHE A 316 -3.27 12.23 -13.03
C PHE A 316 -4.59 11.81 -12.34
N PRO A 317 -4.56 11.35 -11.08
CA PRO A 317 -3.37 10.99 -10.30
C PRO A 317 -2.52 9.90 -10.98
N CYS A 318 -1.23 9.86 -10.71
CA CYS A 318 -0.34 8.79 -11.19
C CYS A 318 -0.46 7.56 -10.28
N ALA A 319 -0.48 6.36 -10.85
CA ALA A 319 -0.67 5.13 -10.10
C ALA A 319 0.17 3.98 -10.66
N THR A 320 0.18 2.85 -9.92
CA THR A 320 0.85 1.63 -10.37
C THR A 320 0.32 1.21 -11.74
N SER A 321 1.19 0.68 -12.61
CA SER A 321 0.83 0.26 -13.98
C SER A 321 0.51 1.37 -14.98
N LEU A 322 0.62 2.66 -14.63
CA LEU A 322 0.34 3.79 -15.54
C LEU A 322 1.60 4.48 -16.10
N GLY A 323 2.78 4.04 -15.71
CA GLY A 323 4.03 4.67 -16.11
C GLY A 323 5.22 3.98 -15.45
N LEU A 324 6.12 4.77 -14.85
CA LEU A 324 7.29 4.27 -14.14
C LEU A 324 7.00 4.15 -12.64
N GLU A 325 7.17 2.98 -12.06
CA GLU A 325 7.10 2.74 -10.62
C GLU A 325 8.47 2.27 -10.09
N ILE A 326 8.97 2.94 -9.05
CA ILE A 326 10.19 2.54 -8.33
C ILE A 326 9.84 2.12 -6.90
N LYS A 327 9.94 0.82 -6.62
CA LYS A 327 9.74 0.22 -5.29
C LYS A 327 11.09 -0.02 -4.62
N ASN A 328 11.59 0.99 -3.89
CA ASN A 328 12.86 0.92 -3.16
C ASN A 328 12.73 0.45 -1.69
N ARG A 329 11.52 0.35 -1.14
CA ARG A 329 11.26 -0.03 0.26
C ARG A 329 11.31 -1.54 0.46
N TYR A 330 11.51 -1.99 1.71
CA TYR A 330 11.50 -3.41 2.06
C TYR A 330 10.18 -4.11 1.68
N ASP A 331 9.04 -3.53 2.09
CA ASP A 331 7.72 -4.04 1.75
C ASP A 331 7.37 -3.71 0.29
N LYS A 332 7.55 -4.68 -0.62
CA LYS A 332 7.19 -4.54 -2.04
C LYS A 332 5.69 -4.64 -2.30
N GLY A 333 4.90 -4.99 -1.28
CA GLY A 333 3.43 -4.87 -1.29
C GLY A 333 2.94 -3.43 -1.25
N THR A 334 3.75 -2.52 -0.73
CA THR A 334 3.45 -1.08 -0.79
C THR A 334 3.72 -0.54 -2.20
N SER A 335 2.90 0.40 -2.67
CA SER A 335 3.17 1.12 -3.92
C SER A 335 4.52 1.86 -3.83
N GLY A 336 5.28 1.81 -4.92
CA GLY A 336 6.51 2.57 -5.09
C GLY A 336 6.22 4.05 -5.36
N LEU A 337 7.24 4.81 -5.73
CA LEU A 337 7.00 6.13 -6.33
C LEU A 337 6.56 5.91 -7.78
N CYS A 338 5.31 6.24 -8.09
CA CYS A 338 4.76 6.23 -9.44
C CYS A 338 4.97 7.59 -10.10
N MET A 339 5.45 7.57 -11.33
CA MET A 339 5.76 8.73 -12.13
C MET A 339 5.08 8.60 -13.50
N CYS A 340 4.52 9.72 -13.96
CA CYS A 340 3.73 9.82 -15.19
C CYS A 340 4.08 11.14 -15.90
N GLY A 341 3.89 11.23 -17.21
CA GLY A 341 4.25 12.40 -18.01
C GLY A 341 5.77 12.64 -18.11
N LYS A 342 6.17 13.91 -18.23
CA LYS A 342 7.59 14.30 -18.30
C LYS A 342 8.20 14.31 -16.90
N VAL A 343 9.34 13.63 -16.76
CA VAL A 343 10.08 13.55 -15.50
C VAL A 343 11.55 13.86 -15.72
N LYS A 344 12.19 14.53 -14.75
CA LYS A 344 13.60 14.88 -14.80
C LYS A 344 14.19 14.99 -13.40
N ASN A 345 15.41 14.48 -13.24
CA ASN A 345 16.23 14.62 -12.03
C ASN A 345 15.52 14.19 -10.73
N VAL A 346 14.88 13.02 -10.75
CA VAL A 346 14.20 12.47 -9.56
C VAL A 346 15.18 11.61 -8.77
N HIS A 347 15.54 12.05 -7.57
CA HIS A 347 16.38 11.28 -6.67
C HIS A 347 15.54 10.44 -5.70
N MET A 348 15.89 9.16 -5.58
CA MET A 348 15.28 8.22 -4.64
C MET A 348 16.28 7.90 -3.53
N LYS A 349 15.86 8.13 -2.29
CA LYS A 349 16.69 7.81 -1.12
C LYS A 349 17.04 6.31 -1.11
N PRO A 350 18.31 5.96 -0.84
CA PRO A 350 18.72 4.56 -0.72
C PRO A 350 18.21 4.00 0.61
N VAL A 351 17.14 3.21 0.60
CA VAL A 351 16.53 2.66 1.84
C VAL A 351 16.70 1.15 1.98
N PHE A 352 16.87 0.42 0.88
CA PHE A 352 16.99 -1.04 0.90
C PHE A 352 18.01 -1.55 -0.13
N SER A 353 18.45 -2.79 0.04
CA SER A 353 19.44 -3.45 -0.82
C SER A 353 18.88 -3.94 -2.16
N GLN A 354 17.56 -3.89 -2.33
CA GLN A 354 16.83 -4.33 -3.52
C GLN A 354 15.79 -3.30 -3.95
N VAL A 355 15.82 -2.90 -5.22
CA VAL A 355 14.86 -1.99 -5.85
C VAL A 355 14.20 -2.70 -7.02
N LEU A 356 12.87 -2.75 -7.03
CA LEU A 356 12.12 -3.17 -8.21
C LEU A 356 11.73 -1.92 -9.00
N VAL A 357 12.06 -1.90 -10.28
CA VAL A 357 11.64 -0.89 -11.25
C VAL A 357 10.64 -1.55 -12.19
N GLN A 358 9.45 -0.98 -12.30
CA GLN A 358 8.46 -1.39 -13.28
C GLN A 358 8.17 -0.22 -14.21
N PHE A 359 8.34 -0.42 -15.51
CA PHE A 359 8.03 0.56 -16.54
C PHE A 359 6.87 0.04 -17.38
N ASN A 360 5.86 0.90 -17.61
CA ASN A 360 4.73 0.62 -18.48
C ASN A 360 4.70 1.74 -19.52
N GLY A 361 5.06 1.39 -20.75
CA GLY A 361 5.24 2.37 -21.82
C GLY A 361 4.59 1.94 -23.14
N GLU A 362 4.51 2.92 -24.04
CA GLU A 362 4.08 2.76 -25.43
C GLU A 362 5.25 3.20 -26.32
N LYS A 363 5.12 3.12 -27.65
CA LYS A 363 6.22 3.28 -28.62
C LYS A 363 7.11 4.53 -28.42
N GLN A 364 6.56 5.61 -27.90
CA GLN A 364 7.25 6.90 -27.70
C GLN A 364 7.79 7.11 -26.28
N HIS A 365 7.41 6.24 -25.34
CA HIS A 365 7.73 6.42 -23.94
C HIS A 365 9.09 5.81 -23.60
N TYR A 366 9.85 6.49 -22.75
CA TYR A 366 11.15 6.02 -22.30
C TYR A 366 11.46 6.48 -20.87
N ALA A 367 12.45 5.83 -20.25
CA ALA A 367 13.01 6.25 -18.97
C ALA A 367 14.52 5.94 -18.91
N ASN A 368 15.31 6.93 -18.49
CA ASN A 368 16.74 6.76 -18.20
C ASN A 368 16.96 6.81 -16.69
N ILE A 369 17.48 5.73 -16.14
CA ILE A 369 17.62 5.52 -14.70
C ILE A 369 19.07 5.20 -14.39
N GLN A 370 19.67 5.96 -13.50
CA GLN A 370 20.98 5.66 -12.94
C GLN A 370 20.85 4.98 -11.58
N TYR A 371 21.70 4.00 -11.32
CA TYR A 371 21.73 3.30 -10.03
C TYR A 371 23.15 2.94 -9.60
N ARG A 372 23.36 2.90 -8.28
CA ARG A 372 24.61 2.43 -7.65
C ARG A 372 24.34 1.86 -6.26
N ALA A 373 25.33 1.20 -5.69
CA ALA A 373 25.32 0.67 -4.33
C ALA A 373 26.08 1.61 -3.39
N VAL A 374 25.44 2.04 -2.31
CA VAL A 374 26.02 2.89 -1.26
C VAL A 374 26.11 2.14 0.07
N ASN A 375 26.94 2.63 1.00
CA ASN A 375 27.05 2.05 2.34
C ASN A 375 25.71 2.19 3.10
N ALA A 376 25.38 1.23 3.97
CA ALA A 376 24.10 1.21 4.68
C ALA A 376 23.85 2.46 5.54
N GLU A 377 24.90 3.09 6.06
CA GLU A 377 24.86 4.31 6.88
C GLU A 377 24.38 5.54 6.10
N ALA A 378 24.68 5.60 4.79
CA ALA A 378 24.24 6.68 3.89
C ALA A 378 22.72 6.68 3.65
N GLY A 379 22.01 5.68 4.16
CA GLY A 379 20.58 5.48 3.95
C GLY A 379 19.81 5.22 5.24
N ARG A 380 20.24 5.76 6.40
CA ARG A 380 19.44 5.66 7.63
C ARG A 380 18.00 6.08 7.31
N GLU A 381 17.08 5.13 7.42
CA GLU A 381 15.67 5.46 7.41
C GLU A 381 15.48 6.31 8.67
N PHE A 382 15.17 7.59 8.48
CA PHE A 382 14.85 8.56 9.52
C PHE A 382 16.05 9.14 10.32
N ASP A 383 16.74 10.13 9.75
CA ASP A 383 17.28 11.22 10.57
C ASP A 383 16.11 12.16 10.92
N TYR A 384 15.56 11.99 12.12
CA TYR A 384 14.79 13.04 12.77
C TYR A 384 15.80 14.06 13.31
N LYS A 385 16.14 15.08 12.50
CA LYS A 385 16.60 16.32 13.12
C LYS A 385 15.36 17.00 13.69
N ASN A 386 15.37 17.13 15.02
CA ASN A 386 14.36 17.78 15.85
C ASN A 386 13.94 19.13 15.30
#